data_AF-A0A7C2LH36-F1
#
_entry.id   AF-A0A7C2LH36-F1
#
_cell.length_a   1.000
_cell.length_b   1.000
_cell.length_c   1.000
_cell.angle_alpha   90.00
_cell.angle_beta   90.00
_cell.angle_gamma   90.00
#
_symmetry.space_group_name_H-M   'P 1'
#
loop_
_entity.id
_entity.type
_entity.pdbx_description
1 polymer ?
#
loop_
_entity_poly.entity_id
_entity_poly.type
_entity_poly.pdbx_seq_one_letter_code
_entity_poly.pdbx_strand_id
1 'polypeptide(L)'
;MNKFFFSCILILCTLFPAGAQEKFEIRYRPGEKFKIVEKYDLSKRTNKGYAGYIYREIRGLCEVVPGSAPAAPTYAGTFYVLEEMKRQAKPVAKKIDQKYDVRFTIKPNGDYQVEGDAPYPVLRGFPAFPAAPVAVGEKWRAYGVRVVEPKRDGVYTRVRILSEYQYQGTGDLN
;
A
#
# COMPACT_ATOMS: atom_id res chain seq x y z
N MET A 1 65.75 13.75 36.18
CA MET A 1 64.59 14.05 37.05
C MET A 1 63.44 14.47 36.17
N ASN A 2 62.44 13.59 36.03
CA ASN A 2 61.28 13.75 35.17
C ASN A 2 60.41 14.94 35.59
N LYS A 3 59.75 15.60 34.62
CA LYS A 3 58.28 15.67 34.51
C LYS A 3 57.88 16.57 33.34
N PHE A 4 57.42 15.96 32.25
CA PHE A 4 56.01 15.78 31.85
C PHE A 4 55.56 16.82 30.82
N PHE A 5 55.82 16.43 29.57
CA PHE A 5 55.22 16.94 28.34
C PHE A 5 53.69 16.72 28.44
N PHE A 6 52.90 17.79 28.58
CA PHE A 6 51.45 17.69 28.45
C PHE A 6 51.06 18.01 27.00
N SER A 7 51.18 16.99 26.17
CA SER A 7 50.60 16.95 24.82
C SER A 7 49.07 16.97 24.97
N CYS A 8 48.45 18.13 24.73
CA CYS A 8 47.01 18.27 24.65
C CYS A 8 46.55 17.63 23.32
N ILE A 9 46.28 16.32 23.35
CA ILE A 9 45.58 15.62 22.28
C ILE A 9 44.15 16.16 22.29
N LEU A 10 43.90 17.13 21.41
CA LEU A 10 42.56 17.58 21.09
C LEU A 10 41.90 16.42 20.33
N ILE A 11 41.17 15.57 21.06
CA ILE A 11 40.26 14.58 20.48
C ILE A 11 39.21 15.39 19.74
N LEU A 12 39.40 15.54 18.43
CA LEU A 12 38.39 16.03 17.51
C LEU A 12 37.27 14.99 17.50
N CYS A 13 36.33 15.11 18.45
CA CYS A 13 35.06 14.43 18.40
C CYS A 13 34.42 14.81 17.06
N THR A 14 34.53 13.92 16.09
CA THR A 14 33.73 13.93 14.87
C THR A 14 32.27 13.84 15.33
N LEU A 15 31.63 15.00 15.46
CA LEU A 15 30.19 15.15 15.45
C LEU A 15 29.71 14.56 14.14
N PHE A 16 29.46 13.24 14.12
CA PHE A 16 28.57 12.67 13.14
C PHE A 16 27.24 13.38 13.37
N PRO A 17 26.71 14.14 12.39
CA PRO A 17 25.35 14.63 12.51
C PRO A 17 24.49 13.39 12.71
N ALA A 18 23.80 13.30 13.85
CA ALA A 18 22.76 12.33 14.05
C ALA A 18 21.75 12.57 12.92
N GLY A 19 21.83 11.77 11.86
CA GLY A 19 20.91 11.86 10.75
C GLY A 19 19.50 11.79 11.31
N ALA A 20 18.64 12.72 10.90
CA ALA A 20 17.24 12.74 11.31
C ALA A 20 16.64 11.35 11.07
N GLN A 21 16.31 10.67 12.16
CA GLN A 21 15.75 9.33 12.14
C GLN A 21 14.23 9.47 12.07
N GLU A 22 13.66 9.16 10.90
CA GLU A 22 12.22 9.27 10.69
C GLU A 22 11.52 7.93 10.86
N LYS A 23 10.38 7.95 11.56
CA LYS A 23 9.49 6.80 11.71
C LYS A 23 8.27 7.00 10.83
N PHE A 24 8.01 6.02 9.96
CA PHE A 24 6.84 6.00 9.10
C PHE A 24 5.75 5.10 9.68
N GLU A 25 4.51 5.58 9.68
CA GLU A 25 3.37 4.75 10.02
C GLU A 25 2.11 5.21 9.28
N ILE A 26 1.29 4.25 8.87
CA ILE A 26 -0.08 4.52 8.44
C ILE A 26 -0.94 4.63 9.69
N ARG A 27 -1.68 5.73 9.82
CA ARG A 27 -2.60 5.95 10.94
C ARG A 27 -3.95 6.46 10.43
N TYR A 28 -5.01 5.75 10.80
CA TYR A 28 -6.40 6.19 10.64
C TYR A 28 -7.04 6.28 12.02
N ARG A 29 -7.84 7.31 12.28
CA ARG A 29 -8.51 7.48 13.57
C ARG A 29 -9.84 6.71 13.61
N PRO A 30 -10.26 6.19 14.77
CA PRO A 30 -11.57 5.57 14.92
C PRO A 30 -12.71 6.46 14.41
N GLY A 31 -13.62 5.89 13.63
CA GLY A 31 -14.72 6.63 12.98
C GLY A 31 -14.34 7.37 11.70
N GLU A 32 -13.06 7.43 11.31
CA GLU A 32 -12.68 7.94 9.99
C GLU A 32 -13.16 6.99 8.90
N LYS A 33 -13.63 7.62 7.82
CA LYS A 33 -14.01 6.95 6.58
C LYS A 33 -13.00 7.28 5.51
N PHE A 34 -12.60 6.29 4.74
CA PHE A 34 -11.75 6.49 3.59
C PHE A 34 -12.25 5.68 2.41
N LYS A 35 -11.76 6.05 1.23
CA LYS A 35 -12.14 5.43 -0.02
C LYS A 35 -10.93 4.82 -0.70
N ILE A 36 -11.06 3.59 -1.16
CA ILE A 36 -10.11 2.95 -2.06
C ILE A 36 -10.74 2.95 -3.45
N VAL A 37 -10.05 3.54 -4.43
CA VAL A 37 -10.49 3.52 -5.83
C VAL A 37 -9.40 2.91 -6.67
N GLU A 38 -9.78 1.87 -7.41
CA GLU A 38 -8.90 1.26 -8.40
C GLU A 38 -9.58 1.34 -9.75
N LYS A 39 -8.84 1.79 -10.76
CA LYS A 39 -9.32 1.89 -12.14
C LYS A 39 -8.42 1.06 -13.04
N TYR A 40 -9.05 0.38 -13.99
CA TYR A 40 -8.39 -0.49 -14.94
C TYR A 40 -8.93 -0.20 -16.33
N ASP A 41 -8.00 -0.02 -17.25
CA ASP A 41 -8.22 0.31 -18.63
C ASP A 41 -7.52 -0.75 -19.47
N LEU A 42 -8.25 -1.78 -19.89
CA LEU A 42 -7.68 -3.02 -20.42
C LEU A 42 -8.18 -3.33 -21.83
N SER A 43 -7.25 -3.68 -22.72
CA SER A 43 -7.58 -4.25 -24.02
C SER A 43 -7.67 -5.77 -23.93
N LYS A 44 -8.84 -6.35 -24.23
CA LYS A 44 -9.03 -7.80 -24.23
C LYS A 44 -8.72 -8.36 -25.61
N ARG A 45 -7.78 -9.30 -25.67
CA ARG A 45 -7.48 -10.11 -26.85
C ARG A 45 -7.80 -11.57 -26.56
N THR A 46 -8.28 -12.27 -27.57
CA THR A 46 -8.55 -13.72 -27.56
C THR A 46 -7.77 -14.38 -28.69
N ASN A 47 -7.73 -15.72 -28.73
CA ASN A 47 -7.08 -16.43 -29.84
C ASN A 47 -7.68 -16.09 -31.22
N LYS A 48 -8.90 -15.52 -31.26
CA LYS A 48 -9.58 -15.06 -32.48
C LYS A 48 -9.33 -13.56 -32.79
N GLY A 49 -8.42 -12.90 -32.07
CA GLY A 49 -8.08 -11.48 -32.23
C GLY A 49 -8.62 -10.57 -31.13
N TYR A 50 -8.69 -9.26 -31.42
CA TYR A 50 -9.15 -8.23 -30.49
C TYR A 50 -10.64 -8.40 -30.18
N ALA A 51 -10.99 -8.49 -28.89
CA ALA A 51 -12.35 -8.70 -28.42
C ALA A 51 -13.05 -7.41 -27.97
N GLY A 52 -12.28 -6.39 -27.58
CA GLY A 52 -12.82 -5.10 -27.14
C GLY A 52 -12.02 -4.46 -26.00
N TYR A 53 -12.54 -3.34 -25.51
CA TYR A 53 -11.99 -2.60 -24.39
C TYR A 53 -12.82 -2.85 -23.14
N ILE A 54 -12.15 -3.11 -22.02
CA ILE A 54 -12.76 -3.28 -20.71
C ILE A 54 -12.32 -2.13 -19.83
N TYR A 55 -13.30 -1.35 -19.40
CA TYR A 55 -13.15 -0.44 -18.27
C TYR A 55 -13.62 -1.17 -17.02
N ARG A 56 -12.80 -1.17 -15.96
CA ARG A 56 -13.21 -1.68 -14.65
C ARG A 56 -12.83 -0.69 -13.57
N GLU A 57 -13.77 -0.42 -12.68
CA GLU A 57 -13.59 0.44 -11.52
C GLU A 57 -14.06 -0.28 -10.27
N ILE A 58 -13.18 -0.33 -9.26
CA ILE A 58 -13.49 -0.85 -7.94
C ILE A 58 -13.53 0.33 -6.97
N ARG A 59 -14.61 0.41 -6.18
CA ARG A 59 -14.81 1.44 -5.17
C ARG A 59 -15.03 0.79 -3.81
N GLY A 60 -14.03 0.86 -2.95
CA GLY A 60 -14.14 0.50 -1.54
C GLY A 60 -14.50 1.72 -0.70
N LEU A 61 -15.58 1.62 0.08
CA LEU A 61 -15.89 2.55 1.16
C LEU A 61 -15.54 1.85 2.46
N CYS A 62 -14.56 2.36 3.19
CA CYS A 62 -14.02 1.73 4.38
C CYS A 62 -14.16 2.65 5.59
N GLU A 63 -14.40 2.05 6.75
CA GLU A 63 -14.46 2.74 8.03
C GLU A 63 -13.70 1.97 9.10
N VAL A 64 -13.08 2.69 10.04
CA VAL A 64 -12.44 2.08 11.21
C VAL A 64 -13.52 1.59 12.17
N VAL A 65 -13.50 0.31 12.50
CA VAL A 65 -14.44 -0.30 13.44
C VAL A 65 -14.24 0.34 14.83
N PRO A 66 -15.30 0.93 15.43
CA PRO A 66 -15.21 1.49 16.78
C PRO A 66 -14.74 0.47 17.81
N GLY A 67 -13.84 0.87 18.71
CA GLY A 67 -13.31 -0.02 19.75
C GLY A 67 -12.23 -1.00 19.28
N SER A 68 -11.77 -0.90 18.03
CA SER A 68 -10.63 -1.70 17.55
C SER A 68 -9.31 -1.28 18.21
N ALA A 69 -8.35 -2.21 18.27
CA ALA A 69 -7.07 -2.00 18.93
C ALA A 69 -6.24 -0.90 18.24
N PRO A 70 -5.70 0.10 18.96
CA PRO A 70 -4.96 1.21 18.35
C PRO A 70 -3.72 0.79 17.54
N ALA A 71 -3.07 -0.31 17.93
CA ALA A 71 -1.87 -0.81 17.27
C ALA A 71 -2.15 -1.57 15.96
N ALA A 72 -3.38 -2.01 15.75
CA ALA A 72 -3.81 -2.81 14.62
C ALA A 72 -5.32 -2.61 14.39
N PRO A 73 -5.74 -1.41 13.96
CA PRO A 73 -7.15 -1.10 13.78
C PRO A 73 -7.79 -2.04 12.76
N THR A 74 -9.01 -2.46 13.07
CA THR A 74 -9.84 -3.27 12.17
C THR A 74 -10.70 -2.33 11.33
N TYR A 75 -10.80 -2.63 10.05
CA TYR A 75 -11.54 -1.88 9.06
C TYR A 75 -12.67 -2.73 8.53
N ALA A 76 -13.86 -2.13 8.42
CA ALA A 76 -14.97 -2.69 7.67
C ALA A 76 -15.08 -1.94 6.35
N GLY A 77 -15.11 -2.67 5.23
CA GLY A 77 -15.16 -2.10 3.90
C GLY A 77 -16.23 -2.74 3.04
N THR A 78 -17.01 -1.93 2.34
CA THR A 78 -17.89 -2.38 1.26
C THR A 78 -17.28 -1.99 -0.08
N PHE A 79 -16.97 -3.00 -0.90
CA PHE A 79 -16.38 -2.85 -2.23
C PHE A 79 -17.40 -3.12 -3.33
N TYR A 80 -17.55 -2.15 -4.23
CA TYR A 80 -18.38 -2.24 -5.42
C TYR A 80 -17.50 -2.40 -6.65
N VAL A 81 -17.82 -3.40 -7.47
CA VAL A 81 -17.17 -3.62 -8.78
C VAL A 81 -18.11 -3.11 -9.86
N LEU A 82 -17.59 -2.23 -10.71
CA LEU A 82 -18.26 -1.70 -11.88
C LEU A 82 -17.41 -2.07 -13.10
N GLU A 83 -17.93 -2.89 -13.99
CA GLU A 83 -17.23 -3.37 -15.19
C GLU A 83 -18.06 -3.08 -16.45
N GLU A 84 -17.41 -2.54 -17.47
CA GLU A 84 -18.04 -2.20 -18.74
C GLU A 84 -17.16 -2.67 -19.90
N MET A 85 -17.71 -3.54 -20.75
CA MET A 85 -17.09 -3.88 -22.04
C MET A 85 -17.65 -2.97 -23.14
N LYS A 86 -16.82 -2.03 -23.60
CA LYS A 86 -17.19 -1.15 -24.71
C LYS A 86 -16.81 -1.80 -26.03
N ARG A 87 -17.83 -2.25 -26.78
CA ARG A 87 -17.67 -2.74 -28.17
C ARG A 87 -18.07 -1.69 -29.20
N GLN A 88 -18.97 -0.78 -28.85
CA GLN A 88 -19.39 0.39 -29.62
C GLN A 88 -19.65 1.49 -28.60
N ALA A 89 -19.17 2.71 -28.83
CA ALA A 89 -19.10 3.82 -27.87
C ALA A 89 -20.48 4.41 -27.44
N LYS A 90 -21.43 3.57 -27.06
CA LYS A 90 -22.72 3.98 -26.53
C LYS A 90 -22.59 4.22 -25.01
N PRO A 91 -22.97 5.40 -24.50
CA PRO A 91 -22.98 5.63 -23.06
C PRO A 91 -24.07 4.78 -22.41
N VAL A 92 -23.66 3.85 -21.54
CA VAL A 92 -24.57 3.05 -20.70
C VAL A 92 -24.31 3.44 -19.24
N ALA A 93 -25.36 3.53 -18.44
CA ALA A 93 -25.24 3.82 -17.02
C ALA A 93 -24.38 2.74 -16.32
N LYS A 94 -23.43 3.16 -15.47
CA LYS A 94 -22.55 2.25 -14.75
C LYS A 94 -23.34 1.43 -13.73
N LYS A 95 -23.62 0.17 -14.05
CA LYS A 95 -24.23 -0.80 -13.14
C LYS A 95 -23.21 -1.24 -12.08
N ILE A 96 -23.69 -1.59 -10.90
CA ILE A 96 -22.90 -2.36 -9.92
C ILE A 96 -22.99 -3.83 -10.32
N ASP A 97 -21.87 -4.42 -10.72
CA ASP A 97 -21.83 -5.83 -11.13
C ASP A 97 -21.69 -6.75 -9.92
N GLN A 98 -20.88 -6.34 -8.93
CA GLN A 98 -20.61 -7.14 -7.73
C GLN A 98 -20.44 -6.26 -6.49
N LYS A 99 -20.78 -6.82 -5.32
CA LYS A 99 -20.62 -6.21 -3.99
C LYS A 99 -19.87 -7.20 -3.09
N TYR A 100 -18.88 -6.71 -2.37
CA TYR A 100 -18.13 -7.47 -1.36
C TYR A 100 -18.10 -6.71 -0.05
N ASP A 101 -18.51 -7.36 1.03
CA ASP A 101 -18.32 -6.84 2.38
C ASP A 101 -17.07 -7.54 2.97
N VAL A 102 -16.09 -6.74 3.39
CA VAL A 102 -14.75 -7.20 3.76
C VAL A 102 -14.35 -6.62 5.09
N ARG A 103 -13.66 -7.43 5.89
CA ARG A 103 -12.95 -6.98 7.10
C ARG A 103 -11.47 -7.19 6.92
N PHE A 104 -10.68 -6.21 7.35
CA PHE A 104 -9.23 -6.28 7.25
C PHE A 104 -8.55 -5.39 8.29
N THR A 105 -7.27 -5.62 8.51
CA THR A 105 -6.42 -4.85 9.42
C THR A 105 -5.28 -4.22 8.63
N ILE A 106 -4.95 -2.97 8.94
CA ILE A 106 -3.75 -2.29 8.43
C ILE A 106 -2.81 -2.09 9.62
N LYS A 107 -1.63 -2.69 9.56
CA LYS A 107 -0.60 -2.51 10.58
C LYS A 107 0.23 -1.25 10.29
N PRO A 108 0.90 -0.69 11.31
CA PRO A 108 1.75 0.51 11.14
C PRO A 108 2.84 0.36 10.05
N ASN A 109 3.35 -0.86 9.87
CA ASN A 109 4.35 -1.19 8.85
C ASN A 109 3.76 -1.28 7.42
N GLY A 110 2.49 -0.97 7.21
CA GLY A 110 1.80 -1.05 5.93
C GLY A 110 1.35 -2.45 5.52
N ASP A 111 1.47 -3.44 6.40
CA ASP A 111 0.93 -4.80 6.17
C ASP A 111 -0.61 -4.81 6.25
N TYR A 112 -1.25 -5.46 5.28
CA TYR A 112 -2.70 -5.59 5.19
C TYR A 112 -3.09 -7.05 5.40
N GLN A 113 -3.83 -7.31 6.47
CA GLN A 113 -4.36 -8.64 6.76
C GLN A 113 -5.86 -8.64 6.50
N VAL A 114 -6.29 -9.34 5.46
CA VAL A 114 -7.71 -9.46 5.09
C VAL A 114 -8.27 -10.72 5.72
N GLU A 115 -9.45 -10.63 6.34
CA GLU A 115 -10.14 -11.79 6.90
C GLU A 115 -10.66 -12.70 5.78
N GLY A 116 -10.41 -14.01 5.91
CA GLY A 116 -10.82 -15.01 4.93
C GLY A 116 -10.11 -14.85 3.58
N ASP A 117 -10.81 -15.21 2.49
CA ASP A 117 -10.26 -15.19 1.13
C ASP A 117 -10.79 -14.03 0.26
N ALA A 118 -11.29 -12.97 0.90
CA ALA A 118 -11.89 -11.84 0.17
C ALA A 118 -10.88 -11.23 -0.84
N PRO A 119 -11.33 -10.86 -2.06
CA PRO A 119 -10.43 -10.39 -3.11
C PRO A 119 -9.93 -8.95 -2.94
N TYR A 120 -10.61 -8.15 -2.11
CA TYR A 120 -10.30 -6.74 -1.88
C TYR A 120 -9.80 -6.47 -0.45
N PRO A 121 -9.02 -5.40 -0.20
CA PRO A 121 -8.32 -4.58 -1.18
C PRO A 121 -7.35 -5.45 -2.00
N VAL A 122 -7.10 -5.10 -3.27
CA VAL A 122 -6.27 -5.96 -4.12
C VAL A 122 -4.78 -5.73 -3.89
N LEU A 123 -4.38 -4.54 -3.44
CA LEU A 123 -2.98 -4.24 -3.10
C LEU A 123 -2.84 -4.27 -1.58
N ARG A 124 -1.94 -5.12 -1.11
CA ARG A 124 -1.73 -5.42 0.31
C ARG A 124 -0.23 -5.36 0.62
N GLY A 125 0.16 -4.82 1.77
CA GLY A 125 1.57 -4.75 2.13
C GLY A 125 2.39 -3.83 1.23
N PHE A 126 1.76 -2.83 0.61
CA PHE A 126 2.44 -1.88 -0.27
C PHE A 126 1.78 -0.49 -0.18
N PRO A 127 2.54 0.58 0.12
CA PRO A 127 3.95 0.55 0.53
C PRO A 127 4.16 -0.14 1.88
N ALA A 128 5.37 -0.64 2.11
CA ALA A 128 5.76 -1.25 3.38
C ALA A 128 6.80 -0.37 4.09
N PHE A 129 6.54 -0.10 5.37
CA PHE A 129 7.35 0.78 6.20
C PHE A 129 8.20 -0.02 7.19
N PRO A 130 9.47 0.37 7.39
CA PRO A 130 10.33 -0.23 8.40
C PRO A 130 9.81 0.12 9.81
N ALA A 131 9.96 -0.82 10.75
CA ALA A 131 9.55 -0.61 12.14
C ALA A 131 10.51 0.32 12.90
N ALA A 132 11.80 0.27 12.53
CA ALA A 132 12.82 1.14 13.06
C ALA A 132 12.89 2.44 12.23
N PRO A 133 13.34 3.55 12.84
CA PRO A 133 13.65 4.76 12.09
C PRO A 133 14.73 4.50 11.04
N VAL A 134 14.62 5.19 9.90
CA VAL A 134 15.57 5.05 8.78
C VAL A 134 16.39 6.31 8.58
N ALA A 135 17.65 6.12 8.19
CA ALA A 135 18.55 7.20 7.79
C ALA A 135 18.45 7.49 6.28
N VAL A 136 18.78 8.71 5.86
CA VAL A 136 18.81 9.09 4.45
C VAL A 136 19.77 8.17 3.68
N GLY A 137 19.30 7.64 2.54
CA GLY A 137 20.02 6.69 1.71
C GLY A 137 19.85 5.22 2.14
N GLU A 138 19.27 4.96 3.30
CA GLU A 138 19.00 3.61 3.78
C GLU A 138 17.99 2.90 2.87
N LYS A 139 18.26 1.62 2.61
CA LYS A 139 17.46 0.76 1.74
C LYS A 139 16.88 -0.40 2.52
N TRP A 140 15.64 -0.74 2.22
CA TRP A 140 15.02 -1.95 2.74
C TRP A 140 14.21 -2.64 1.65
N ARG A 141 13.91 -3.91 1.88
CA ARG A 141 13.06 -4.71 1.01
C ARG A 141 11.87 -5.22 1.79
N ALA A 142 10.72 -5.30 1.12
CA ALA A 142 9.54 -5.89 1.70
C ALA A 142 8.71 -6.60 0.63
N TYR A 143 7.91 -7.56 1.09
CA TYR A 143 6.94 -8.23 0.26
C TYR A 143 5.58 -7.56 0.39
N GLY A 144 4.95 -7.29 -0.75
CA GLY A 144 3.53 -7.02 -0.87
C GLY A 144 2.80 -8.15 -1.60
N VAL A 145 1.48 -8.04 -1.68
CA VAL A 145 0.63 -8.93 -2.47
C VAL A 145 -0.28 -8.10 -3.35
N ARG A 146 -0.35 -8.49 -4.62
CA ARG A 146 -1.37 -8.03 -5.56
C ARG A 146 -2.32 -9.17 -5.87
N VAL A 147 -3.58 -9.00 -5.53
CA VAL A 147 -4.67 -9.87 -5.97
C VAL A 147 -5.04 -9.46 -7.39
N VAL A 148 -5.09 -10.44 -8.29
CA VAL A 148 -5.47 -10.24 -9.69
C VAL A 148 -6.52 -11.25 -10.09
N GLU A 149 -7.38 -10.86 -11.01
CA GLU A 149 -8.40 -11.74 -11.60
C GLU A 149 -8.24 -11.68 -13.13
N PRO A 150 -7.24 -12.37 -13.70
CA PRO A 150 -6.84 -12.15 -15.09
C PRO A 150 -7.94 -12.52 -16.10
N LYS A 151 -8.72 -13.56 -15.77
CA LYS A 151 -9.73 -14.14 -16.66
C LYS A 151 -11.14 -13.60 -16.44
N ARG A 152 -11.38 -12.86 -15.35
CA ARG A 152 -12.69 -12.32 -14.99
C ARG A 152 -13.76 -13.41 -14.79
N ASP A 153 -13.35 -14.54 -14.24
CA ASP A 153 -14.14 -15.74 -13.98
C ASP A 153 -14.41 -15.98 -12.49
N GLY A 154 -14.13 -14.98 -11.63
CA GLY A 154 -14.21 -15.10 -10.18
C GLY A 154 -13.02 -15.84 -9.55
N VAL A 155 -12.06 -16.30 -10.34
CA VAL A 155 -10.85 -16.96 -9.82
C VAL A 155 -9.74 -15.94 -9.63
N TYR A 156 -9.40 -15.71 -8.36
CA TYR A 156 -8.39 -14.73 -7.96
C TYR A 156 -7.02 -15.40 -7.75
N THR A 157 -5.98 -14.78 -8.31
CA THR A 157 -4.58 -15.17 -8.12
C THR A 157 -3.88 -14.13 -7.25
N ARG A 158 -3.07 -14.59 -6.30
CA ARG A 158 -2.32 -13.73 -5.37
C ARG A 158 -0.86 -13.72 -5.78
N VAL A 159 -0.43 -12.60 -6.35
CA VAL A 159 0.94 -12.41 -6.84
C VAL A 159 1.75 -11.72 -5.75
N ARG A 160 2.84 -12.34 -5.32
CA ARG A 160 3.79 -11.71 -4.39
C ARG A 160 4.65 -10.71 -5.15
N ILE A 161 4.80 -9.51 -4.60
CA ILE A 161 5.64 -8.45 -5.13
C ILE A 161 6.79 -8.27 -4.16
N LEU A 162 8.04 -8.35 -4.63
CA LEU A 162 9.21 -7.91 -3.87
C LEU A 162 9.57 -6.50 -4.29
N SER A 163 9.56 -5.58 -3.33
CA SER A 163 9.86 -4.16 -3.55
C SER A 163 11.13 -3.79 -2.80
N GLU A 164 11.99 -3.01 -3.44
CA GLU A 164 13.12 -2.32 -2.80
C GLU A 164 12.76 -0.84 -2.63
N TYR A 165 13.01 -0.31 -1.45
CA TYR A 165 12.76 1.07 -1.08
C TYR A 165 14.08 1.73 -0.71
N GLN A 166 14.14 3.05 -0.87
CA GLN A 166 15.24 3.90 -0.39
C GLN A 166 14.65 5.17 0.19
N TYR A 167 15.04 5.52 1.42
CA TYR A 167 14.64 6.79 2.01
C TYR A 167 15.49 7.92 1.44
N GLN A 168 14.85 8.92 0.82
CA GLN A 168 15.53 10.04 0.15
C GLN A 168 15.70 11.28 1.05
N GLY A 169 15.26 11.22 2.31
CA GLY A 169 15.16 12.40 3.17
C GLY A 169 13.85 13.17 2.96
N THR A 170 13.67 14.21 3.77
CA THR A 170 12.61 15.19 3.59
C THR A 170 12.97 16.12 2.44
N GLY A 171 12.15 16.10 1.39
CA GLY A 171 12.22 17.06 0.29
C GLY A 171 10.85 17.69 0.06
N ASP A 172 10.82 18.84 -0.58
CA ASP A 172 9.57 19.41 -1.07
C ASP A 172 9.00 18.47 -2.14
N LEU A 173 7.88 17.82 -1.82
CA LEU A 173 7.11 17.07 -2.80
C LEU A 173 6.51 18.09 -3.76
N ASN A 174 7.03 18.15 -5.00
CA ASN A 174 6.47 18.95 -6.09
C ASN A 174 4.98 18.67 -6.30
#